data_AF-A0A7J4HFR4-F1
#
_entry.id   AF-A0A7J4HFR4-F1
#
_cell.length_a   1.000
_cell.length_b   1.000
_cell.length_c   1.000
_cell.angle_alpha   90.00
_cell.angle_beta   90.00
_cell.angle_gamma   90.00
#
_symmetry.space_group_name_H-M   'P 1'
#
loop_
_entity.id
_entity.type
_entity.pdbx_description
1 polymer ?
#
loop_
_entity_poly.entity_id
_entity_poly.type
_entity_poly.pdbx_seq_one_letter_code
_entity_poly.pdbx_strand_id
1 'polypeptide(L)' 'MLVIEQFQSKGGGTMIMNALMDYLLREAPPQSYINLMADVDGFYERWGFESSLPNSRGMVLKT' A
#
# COMPACT_ATOMS: atom_id res chain seq x y z
N MET A 1 -1.37 1.30 -7.02
CA MET A 1 -0.69 2.62 -7.19
C MET A 1 0.02 2.61 -8.52
N LEU A 2 0.03 3.73 -9.26
CA LEU A 2 0.72 3.85 -10.54
C LEU A 2 1.60 5.09 -10.57
N VAL A 3 2.81 4.95 -11.10
CA VAL A 3 3.69 6.06 -11.45
C VAL A 3 4.00 5.90 -12.93
N ILE A 4 3.80 6.96 -13.72
CA ILE A 4 4.14 6.93 -15.14
C ILE A 4 5.63 6.65 -15.33
N GLU A 5 5.99 5.92 -16.38
CA GLU A 5 7.31 5.34 -16.60
C GLU A 5 8.45 6.34 -16.42
N GLN A 6 8.29 7.55 -16.95
CA GLN A 6 9.21 8.68 -16.82
C GLN A 6 9.68 8.96 -15.38
N PHE A 7 8.82 8.71 -14.39
CA PHE A 7 9.04 9.03 -12.98
C PHE A 7 9.19 7.79 -12.09
N GLN A 8 9.21 6.59 -12.67
CA GLN A 8 9.49 5.36 -11.92
C GLN A 8 10.94 5.37 -11.42
N SER A 9 11.17 4.73 -10.26
CA SER A 9 12.46 4.66 -9.56
C SER A 9 13.10 6.02 -9.20
N LYS A 10 12.36 7.12 -9.35
CA LYS A 10 12.77 8.49 -8.95
C LYS A 10 12.08 8.97 -7.66
N GLY A 11 11.54 8.05 -6.87
CA GLY A 11 10.85 8.36 -5.61
C GLY A 11 9.36 8.72 -5.75
N GLY A 12 8.79 8.69 -6.96
CA GLY A 12 7.37 9.01 -7.18
C GLY A 12 6.40 8.14 -6.37
N GLY A 13 6.67 6.83 -6.27
CA GLY A 13 5.85 5.93 -5.45
C GLY A 13 5.92 6.28 -3.96
N THR A 14 7.11 6.62 -3.46
CA THR A 14 7.31 7.06 -2.07
C THR A 14 6.58 8.37 -1.80
N MET A 15 6.63 9.33 -2.72
CA MET A 15 5.90 10.59 -2.61
C MET A 15 4.38 10.35 -2.46
N ILE A 16 3.82 9.48 -3.32
CA ILE A 16 2.39 9.15 -3.27
C ILE A 16 2.03 8.47 -1.94
N MET A 17 2.79 7.45 -1.54
CA MET A 17 2.52 6.71 -0.31
C MET A 17 2.66 7.57 0.95
N ASN A 18 3.64 8.48 1.00
CA ASN A 18 3.76 9.43 2.11
C ASN A 18 2.51 10.29 2.23
N ALA A 19 2.07 10.91 1.13
CA ALA A 19 0.86 11.75 1.14
C ALA A 19 -0.41 10.95 1.52
N LEU A 20 -0.54 9.71 1.04
CA LEU A 20 -1.66 8.84 1.39
C LEU A 20 -1.66 8.47 2.88
N MET A 21 -0.51 8.05 3.41
CA MET A 21 -0.41 7.63 4.81
C MET A 21 -0.60 8.81 5.76
N ASP A 22 -0.05 9.99 5.44
CA ASP A 22 -0.27 11.22 6.22
C ASP A 22 -1.75 11.58 6.29
N TYR A 23 -2.48 11.43 5.18
CA TYR A 23 -3.93 11.65 5.14
C TYR A 23 -4.68 10.60 5.96
N LEU A 24 -4.39 9.31 5.73
CA LEU A 24 -5.10 8.21 6.39
C LEU A 24 -4.90 8.22 7.90
N LEU A 25 -3.68 8.47 8.38
CA LEU A 25 -3.39 8.53 9.82
C LEU A 25 -4.05 9.72 10.51
N ARG A 26 -4.34 10.79 9.77
CA ARG A 26 -5.03 11.98 10.30
C ARG A 26 -6.55 11.82 10.30
N GLU A 27 -7.11 11.22 9.25
CA GLU A 27 -8.56 11.26 8.97
C GLU A 27 -9.29 9.94 9.21
N ALA A 28 -8.59 8.81 9.21
CA ALA A 28 -9.25 7.51 9.37
C ALA A 28 -9.81 7.37 10.79
N PRO A 29 -11.08 6.93 10.94
CA PRO A 29 -11.64 6.64 12.25
C PRO A 29 -10.80 5.61 13.03
N PRO A 30 -10.86 5.63 14.38
CA PRO A 30 -10.24 4.59 15.19
C PRO A 30 -10.65 3.20 14.72
N GLN A 31 -9.71 2.25 14.75
CA GLN A 31 -9.91 0.85 14.34
C GLN A 31 -10.16 0.64 12.83
N SER A 32 -9.91 1.65 11.98
CA SER A 32 -9.90 1.46 10.53
C SER A 32 -8.89 0.40 10.11
N TYR A 33 -9.30 -0.49 9.20
CA TYR A 33 -8.44 -1.54 8.64
C TYR A 33 -8.05 -1.16 7.21
N ILE A 34 -6.76 -0.87 7.00
CA ILE A 34 -6.20 -0.50 5.70
C ILE A 34 -5.45 -1.72 5.15
N ASN A 35 -5.82 -2.16 3.94
CA ASN A 35 -5.14 -3.26 3.25
C ASN A 35 -4.81 -2.89 1.81
N LEU A 36 -3.90 -3.67 1.21
CA LEU A 36 -3.53 -3.58 -0.19
C LEU A 36 -3.16 -4.96 -0.74
N MET A 37 -3.21 -5.09 -2.06
CA MET A 37 -2.60 -6.21 -2.78
C MET A 37 -1.29 -5.71 -3.38
N ALA A 38 -0.17 -6.32 -2.99
CA ALA A 38 1.16 -5.96 -3.47
C ALA A 38 1.69 -7.04 -4.41
N ASP A 39 2.21 -6.61 -5.57
CA ASP A 39 2.94 -7.47 -6.50
C ASP A 39 4.45 -7.55 -6.18
N VAL A 40 4.91 -6.78 -5.18
CA VAL A 40 6.31 -6.69 -4.76
C VAL A 40 6.42 -6.66 -3.24
N ASP A 41 7.44 -7.34 -2.71
CA ASP A 41 7.77 -7.35 -1.28
C ASP A 41 8.62 -6.12 -0.89
N GLY A 42 8.63 -5.76 0.40
CA GLY A 42 9.55 -4.75 0.96
C GLY A 42 9.23 -3.28 0.69
N PHE A 43 8.49 -2.95 -0.37
CA PHE A 43 8.19 -1.54 -0.68
C PHE A 43 7.22 -0.94 0.36
N TYR A 44 6.09 -1.60 0.60
CA TYR A 44 5.02 -1.09 1.47
C TYR A 44 5.33 -1.24 2.96
N GLU A 45 6.26 -2.14 3.34
CA GLU A 45 6.72 -2.35 4.71
C GLU A 45 7.29 -1.08 5.35
N ARG A 46 7.79 -0.15 4.53
CA ARG A 46 8.27 1.17 4.98
C ARG A 46 7.22 2.00 5.71
N TRP A 47 5.93 1.73 5.49
CA TRP A 47 4.80 2.37 6.16
C TRP A 47 4.09 1.46 7.16
N GLY A 48 4.73 0.35 7.56
CA GLY A 48 4.19 -0.58 8.56
C GLY A 48 3.13 -1.54 8.02
N PHE A 49 3.01 -1.69 6.69
CA PHE A 49 2.23 -2.78 6.13
C PHE A 49 2.93 -4.11 6.39
N GLU A 50 2.17 -5.09 6.85
CA GLU A 50 2.64 -6.44 7.12
C GLU A 50 1.81 -7.46 6.32
N SER A 51 2.37 -8.66 6.12
CA SER A 51 1.62 -9.74 5.49
C SER A 51 0.42 -10.11 6.35
N SER A 52 -0.75 -10.20 5.73
CA SER A 52 -1.98 -10.61 6.41
C SER A 52 -2.06 -12.13 6.63
N LEU A 53 -1.11 -12.89 6.08
CA LEU A 53 -0.99 -14.33 6.30
C LEU A 53 -0.46 -14.65 7.71
N PRO A 54 -0.87 -15.79 8.30
CA PRO A 54 -1.78 -16.80 7.76
C PRO A 54 -3.26 -16.46 7.95
N ASN A 55 -3.58 -15.37 8.65
CA ASN A 55 -4.94 -15.07 9.12
C ASN A 55 -5.91 -14.66 8.01
N SER A 56 -5.41 -14.04 6.93
CA SER A 56 -6.20 -13.63 5.77
C SER A 56 -5.35 -13.74 4.51
N ARG A 57 -5.95 -14.18 3.40
CA ARG A 57 -5.27 -14.36 2.11
C ARG A 57 -6.03 -13.68 0.98
N GLY A 58 -5.30 -13.08 0.04
CA GLY A 58 -5.88 -12.56 -1.20
C GLY A 58 -6.50 -13.69 -2.05
N MET A 59 -7.61 -13.38 -2.72
CA MET A 59 -8.31 -14.30 -3.63
C MET A 59 -8.71 -13.55 -4.90
N VAL A 60 -8.70 -14.24 -6.04
CA VAL A 60 -9.07 -13.69 -7.36
C VAL A 60 -9.93 -14.71 -8.11
N LEU A 61 -10.96 -14.23 -8.83
CA LEU A 61 -11.75 -15.03 -9.76
C LEU A 61 -11.53 -14.47 -11.17
N LYS A 62 -11.11 -15.33 -12.10
CA LYS A 62 -11.01 -15.00 -13.52
C LYS A 62 -12.05 -15.81 -14.29
N THR A 63 -12.97 -15.12 -14.94
CA THR A 63 -13.98 -15.71 -15.84
C THR A 63 -13.46 -15.76 -17.26
#